data_AF-K2MSV0-F1
#
_entry.id   AF-K2MSV0-F1
#
_cell.length_a   1.000
_cell.length_b   1.000
_cell.length_c   1.000
_cell.angle_alpha   90.00
_cell.angle_beta   90.00
_cell.angle_gamma   90.00
#
_symmetry.space_group_name_H-M   'P 1'
#
loop_
_entity.id
_entity.type
_entity.pdbx_description
1 polymer ?
#
loop_
_entity_poly.entity_id
_entity_poly.type
_entity_poly.pdbx_seq_one_letter_code
_entity_poly.pdbx_strand_id
1 'polypeptide(L)'
;EIQSPGMASVLLTTQLERVKEVLATWKEVDERFSKLCPSESHVGDRSTNTPCSSNFKITDGLVGFLSDNISGTTWRDEYLGVNATVNNDKGGAKATKASDKGVTFRGAWAEWPVGKQGENQLYHFANYKFTLVAMVSIDGVPKGDTPIPLMGTKLNDEGKSKLMELSYEKEKKWILQCGGGKNSEKLSNNWEPKTKDHVVILIRNVTHGTVYVDGQRVGEAPCQLENKGS
;
A
#
# COMPACT_ATOMS: atom_id res chain seq x y z
N GLU A 1 -48.76 15.46 -17.16
CA GLU A 1 -48.59 14.06 -17.59
C GLU A 1 -47.27 13.53 -17.06
N ILE A 2 -47.25 12.34 -16.46
CA ILE A 2 -46.01 11.67 -16.07
C ILE A 2 -45.60 10.81 -17.27
N GLN A 3 -44.47 11.14 -17.88
CA GLN A 3 -43.92 10.40 -19.01
C GLN A 3 -43.64 8.96 -18.60
N SER A 4 -44.26 7.98 -19.29
CA SER A 4 -44.00 6.56 -19.01
C SER A 4 -42.55 6.21 -19.33
N PRO A 5 -41.82 5.55 -18.42
CA PRO A 5 -40.45 5.14 -18.68
C PRO A 5 -40.42 4.06 -19.79
N GLY A 6 -39.59 4.29 -20.81
CA GLY A 6 -39.35 3.32 -21.89
C GLY A 6 -38.19 2.36 -21.57
N MET A 7 -38.16 1.21 -22.25
CA MET A 7 -37.06 0.24 -22.18
C MET A 7 -36.34 0.17 -23.52
N ALA A 8 -35.00 0.22 -23.49
CA ALA A 8 -34.17 0.09 -24.68
C ALA A 8 -33.28 -1.16 -24.58
N SER A 9 -33.12 -1.87 -25.69
CA SER A 9 -32.12 -2.91 -25.85
C SER A 9 -30.88 -2.29 -26.51
N VAL A 10 -29.71 -2.44 -25.88
CA VAL A 10 -28.45 -1.87 -26.34
C VAL A 10 -27.41 -2.96 -26.42
N LEU A 11 -26.69 -3.02 -27.54
CA LEU A 11 -25.57 -3.95 -27.72
C LEU A 11 -24.28 -3.31 -27.18
N LEU A 12 -23.66 -3.94 -26.20
CA LEU A 12 -22.49 -3.42 -25.48
C LEU A 12 -21.16 -4.04 -25.95
N THR A 13 -20.97 -4.22 -27.26
CA THR A 13 -19.80 -4.91 -27.82
C THR A 13 -18.48 -4.26 -27.42
N THR A 14 -18.39 -2.93 -27.46
CA THR A 14 -17.17 -2.19 -27.10
C THR A 14 -16.86 -2.30 -25.61
N GLN A 15 -17.87 -2.29 -24.75
CA GLN A 15 -17.71 -2.45 -23.30
C GLN A 15 -17.26 -3.86 -22.97
N LEU A 16 -17.83 -4.88 -23.64
CA LEU A 16 -17.41 -6.26 -23.48
C LEU A 16 -15.94 -6.45 -23.86
N GLU A 17 -15.47 -5.82 -24.94
CA GLU A 17 -14.06 -5.93 -25.35
C GLU A 17 -13.12 -5.30 -24.30
N ARG A 18 -13.48 -4.13 -23.75
CA ARG A 18 -12.75 -3.53 -22.62
C ARG A 18 -12.71 -4.45 -21.39
N VAL A 19 -13.81 -5.15 -21.08
CA VAL A 19 -13.83 -6.11 -19.97
C VAL A 19 -12.84 -7.25 -20.20
N LYS A 20 -12.75 -7.77 -21.44
CA LYS A 20 -11.76 -8.82 -21.76
C LYS A 20 -10.32 -8.34 -21.59
N GLU A 21 -10.01 -7.12 -22.04
CA GLU A 21 -8.68 -6.52 -21.89
C GLU A 21 -8.29 -6.36 -20.42
N VAL A 22 -9.23 -5.91 -19.57
CA VAL A 22 -9.02 -5.80 -18.12
C VAL A 22 -8.78 -7.17 -17.49
N LEU A 23 -9.60 -8.18 -17.81
CA LEU A 23 -9.43 -9.53 -17.29
C LEU A 23 -8.10 -10.18 -17.72
N ALA A 24 -7.67 -9.94 -18.96
CA ALA A 24 -6.37 -10.39 -19.44
C ALA A 24 -5.23 -9.73 -18.63
N THR A 25 -5.31 -8.43 -18.41
CA THR A 25 -4.33 -7.68 -17.59
C THR A 25 -4.25 -8.22 -16.17
N TRP A 26 -5.40 -8.46 -15.52
CA TRP A 26 -5.42 -9.02 -14.16
C TRP A 26 -4.74 -10.38 -14.09
N LYS A 27 -4.99 -11.25 -15.07
CA LYS A 27 -4.35 -12.56 -15.15
C LYS A 27 -2.83 -12.44 -15.29
N GLU A 28 -2.36 -11.53 -16.15
CA GLU A 28 -0.92 -11.30 -16.32
C GLU A 28 -0.26 -10.77 -15.05
N VAL A 29 -0.93 -9.85 -14.33
CA VAL A 29 -0.42 -9.33 -13.06
C VAL A 29 -0.35 -10.42 -12.00
N ASP A 30 -1.40 -11.25 -11.87
CA ASP A 30 -1.45 -12.40 -10.97
C ASP A 30 -0.32 -13.41 -11.24
N GLU A 31 -0.06 -13.71 -12.52
CA GLU A 31 1.01 -14.62 -12.94
C GLU A 31 2.39 -14.04 -12.63
N ARG A 32 2.60 -12.73 -12.84
CA ARG A 32 3.86 -12.04 -12.49
C ARG A 32 4.10 -12.11 -10.99
N PHE A 33 3.07 -11.85 -10.19
CA PHE A 33 3.18 -11.83 -8.73
C PHE A 33 3.39 -13.23 -8.15
N SER A 34 2.70 -14.25 -8.68
CA SER A 34 2.88 -15.65 -8.27
C SER A 34 4.32 -16.14 -8.46
N LYS A 35 5.04 -15.64 -9.48
CA LYS A 35 6.46 -15.99 -9.72
C LYS A 35 7.42 -15.44 -8.66
N LEU A 36 7.01 -14.46 -7.85
CA LEU A 36 7.83 -13.93 -6.74
C LEU A 36 7.88 -14.88 -5.54
N CYS A 37 6.99 -15.87 -5.50
CA CYS A 37 6.95 -16.91 -4.48
C CYS A 37 7.19 -18.27 -5.15
N PRO A 38 8.39 -18.53 -5.73
CA PRO A 38 8.64 -19.79 -6.39
C PRO A 38 8.45 -20.93 -5.38
N SER A 39 7.70 -21.93 -5.78
CA SER A 39 7.49 -23.17 -5.03
C SER A 39 8.75 -24.04 -5.03
N GLU A 40 9.93 -23.44 -4.83
CA GLU A 40 11.18 -24.19 -4.66
C GLU A 40 11.28 -24.67 -3.22
N SER A 41 10.69 -25.84 -2.98
CA SER A 41 11.13 -26.69 -1.87
C SER A 41 11.61 -28.00 -2.46
N HIS A 42 12.86 -28.36 -2.16
CA HIS A 42 13.37 -29.71 -2.38
C HIS A 42 12.43 -30.71 -1.69
N VAL A 43 12.15 -31.82 -2.38
CA VAL A 43 11.32 -32.94 -1.90
C VAL A 43 11.98 -33.57 -0.68
N GLY A 44 11.80 -33.00 0.51
CA GLY A 44 12.42 -33.53 1.73
C GLY A 44 12.17 -32.75 3.02
N ASP A 45 12.22 -31.41 2.98
CA ASP A 45 12.09 -30.57 4.18
C ASP A 45 10.72 -29.87 4.22
N ARG A 46 9.69 -30.61 4.63
CA ARG A 46 8.30 -30.15 4.56
C ARG A 46 7.86 -29.51 5.88
N SER A 47 7.80 -28.19 5.91
CA SER A 47 6.68 -27.52 6.58
C SER A 47 5.60 -27.28 5.52
N THR A 48 4.43 -27.87 5.67
CA THR A 48 3.28 -27.70 4.75
C THR A 48 2.67 -26.29 4.80
N ASN A 49 3.14 -25.45 5.73
CA ASN A 49 2.63 -24.10 5.97
C ASN A 49 3.65 -23.03 5.52
N THR A 50 4.24 -23.19 4.34
CA THR A 50 5.05 -22.12 3.75
C THR A 50 4.18 -21.21 2.88
N PRO A 51 4.37 -19.87 2.92
CA PRO A 51 3.61 -18.93 2.11
C PRO A 51 3.73 -19.13 0.59
N CYS A 52 4.75 -19.85 0.11
CA CYS A 52 4.91 -20.23 -1.30
C CYS A 52 4.48 -21.67 -1.60
N SER A 53 3.73 -22.30 -0.69
CA SER A 53 3.19 -23.64 -0.92
C SER A 53 2.07 -23.61 -1.96
N SER A 54 1.88 -24.73 -2.67
CA SER A 54 0.82 -24.89 -3.67
C SER A 54 -0.60 -24.65 -3.15
N ASN A 55 -0.79 -24.63 -1.83
CA ASN A 55 -2.09 -24.49 -1.18
C ASN A 55 -2.41 -23.03 -0.81
N PHE A 56 -1.47 -22.11 -1.00
CA PHE A 56 -1.64 -20.69 -0.71
C PHE A 56 -1.52 -19.86 -1.98
N LYS A 57 -2.63 -19.26 -2.41
CA LYS A 57 -2.61 -18.33 -3.54
C LYS A 57 -2.38 -16.92 -3.01
N ILE A 58 -1.15 -16.45 -3.16
CA ILE A 58 -0.70 -15.15 -2.63
C ILE A 58 -1.45 -13.95 -3.27
N THR A 59 -2.12 -14.14 -4.40
CA THR A 59 -2.93 -13.09 -5.06
C THR A 59 -4.38 -13.05 -4.56
N ASP A 60 -4.81 -13.98 -3.71
CA ASP A 60 -6.17 -13.95 -3.16
C ASP A 60 -6.36 -12.73 -2.25
N GLY A 61 -7.31 -11.87 -2.64
CA GLY A 61 -7.59 -10.60 -1.95
C GLY A 61 -6.63 -9.46 -2.29
N LEU A 62 -5.75 -9.62 -3.30
CA LEU A 62 -4.94 -8.53 -3.82
C LEU A 62 -5.80 -7.60 -4.70
N VAL A 63 -5.90 -6.32 -4.32
CA VAL A 63 -6.83 -5.35 -4.96
C VAL A 63 -6.11 -4.25 -5.73
N GLY A 64 -4.80 -4.11 -5.57
CA GLY A 64 -4.01 -3.10 -6.26
C GLY A 64 -2.53 -3.34 -6.07
N PHE A 65 -1.74 -2.93 -7.07
CA PHE A 65 -0.30 -3.14 -7.06
C PHE A 65 0.41 -1.96 -7.75
N LEU A 66 1.23 -1.25 -6.98
CA LEU A 66 2.05 -0.14 -7.45
C LEU A 66 3.49 -0.62 -7.63
N SER A 67 3.98 -0.62 -8.88
CA SER A 67 5.34 -1.06 -9.22
C SER A 67 6.17 0.09 -9.82
N ASP A 68 6.78 -0.07 -11.00
CA ASP A 68 7.62 0.96 -11.64
C ASP A 68 6.87 1.83 -12.67
N ASN A 69 5.54 1.68 -12.77
CA ASN A 69 4.72 2.38 -13.75
C ASN A 69 4.32 3.79 -13.30
N ILE A 70 5.32 4.66 -13.16
CA ILE A 70 5.16 6.07 -12.81
C ILE A 70 5.34 6.97 -14.05
N SER A 71 4.47 7.97 -14.17
CA SER A 71 4.51 9.01 -15.20
C SER A 71 3.96 10.34 -14.67
N GLY A 72 4.80 11.38 -14.65
CA GLY A 72 4.41 12.70 -14.15
C GLY A 72 3.96 12.66 -12.69
N THR A 73 2.70 13.00 -12.45
CA THR A 73 2.04 12.98 -11.13
C THR A 73 1.23 11.70 -10.88
N THR A 74 1.34 10.69 -11.76
CA THR A 74 0.57 9.44 -11.66
C THR A 74 1.49 8.26 -11.43
N TRP A 75 1.21 7.48 -10.38
CA TRP A 75 1.76 6.15 -10.18
C TRP A 75 0.65 5.13 -10.44
N ARG A 76 0.75 4.41 -11.55
CA ARG A 76 -0.33 3.58 -12.08
C ARG A 76 -0.46 2.28 -11.31
N ASP A 77 -1.70 1.92 -11.00
CA ASP A 77 -2.04 0.59 -10.50
C ASP A 77 -2.02 -0.43 -11.64
N GLU A 78 -1.22 -1.48 -11.45
CA GLU A 78 -1.04 -2.56 -12.42
C GLU A 78 -2.32 -3.38 -12.64
N TYR A 79 -3.26 -3.36 -11.68
CA TYR A 79 -4.60 -3.95 -11.85
C TYR A 79 -5.60 -3.02 -12.54
N LEU A 80 -5.16 -1.85 -13.04
CA LEU A 80 -6.02 -0.84 -13.68
C LEU A 80 -7.16 -0.34 -12.76
N GLY A 81 -7.00 -0.48 -11.45
CA GLY A 81 -7.94 0.01 -10.45
C GLY A 81 -7.72 1.49 -10.18
N VAL A 82 -7.18 1.82 -9.02
CA VAL A 82 -7.06 3.20 -8.56
C VAL A 82 -5.60 3.61 -8.64
N ASN A 83 -5.27 4.66 -9.39
CA ASN A 83 -3.90 5.17 -9.41
C ASN A 83 -3.56 5.95 -8.13
N ALA A 84 -2.29 5.96 -7.75
CA ALA A 84 -1.80 6.88 -6.72
C ALA A 84 -1.36 8.21 -7.35
N THR A 85 -1.59 9.30 -6.62
CA THR A 85 -1.17 10.66 -6.99
C THR A 85 0.18 10.95 -6.38
N VAL A 86 1.16 11.24 -7.23
CA VAL A 86 2.51 11.62 -6.85
C VAL A 86 2.58 13.14 -6.68
N ASN A 87 3.04 13.57 -5.52
CA ASN A 87 3.23 14.97 -5.17
C ASN A 87 4.72 15.32 -5.26
N ASN A 88 5.12 16.04 -6.30
CA ASN A 88 6.50 16.40 -6.61
C ASN A 88 6.68 17.87 -7.03
N ASP A 89 5.71 18.73 -6.73
CA ASP A 89 5.70 20.13 -7.19
C ASP A 89 6.58 21.09 -6.36
N LYS A 90 7.09 20.63 -5.21
CA LYS A 90 7.91 21.47 -4.31
C LYS A 90 9.37 21.48 -4.77
N GLY A 91 10.05 22.62 -4.65
CA GLY A 91 11.40 22.85 -5.20
C GLY A 91 12.39 21.69 -5.00
N GLY A 92 12.80 21.08 -6.13
CA GLY A 92 13.75 19.96 -6.17
C GLY A 92 13.15 18.58 -5.87
N ALA A 93 11.86 18.49 -5.55
CA ALA A 93 11.17 17.24 -5.32
C ALA A 93 11.09 16.41 -6.62
N LYS A 94 11.39 15.12 -6.52
CA LYS A 94 11.40 14.20 -7.66
C LYS A 94 10.89 12.83 -7.24
N ALA A 95 10.13 12.23 -8.14
CA ALA A 95 9.78 10.83 -8.11
C ALA A 95 10.21 10.21 -9.45
N THR A 96 11.09 9.23 -9.41
CA THR A 96 11.65 8.60 -10.60
C THR A 96 11.57 7.09 -10.47
N LYS A 97 11.52 6.37 -11.60
CA LYS A 97 11.63 4.91 -11.60
C LYS A 97 12.92 4.48 -10.89
N ALA A 98 12.81 3.51 -9.99
CA ALA A 98 13.96 2.89 -9.36
C ALA A 98 14.61 1.87 -10.32
N SER A 99 15.86 1.48 -10.05
CA SER A 99 16.58 0.45 -10.83
C SER A 99 15.91 -0.93 -10.75
N ASP A 100 15.38 -1.28 -9.58
CA ASP A 100 14.96 -2.64 -9.23
C ASP A 100 13.44 -2.76 -9.07
N LYS A 101 12.71 -2.06 -9.95
CA LYS A 101 11.26 -1.81 -9.90
C LYS A 101 10.86 -0.91 -8.72
N GLY A 102 9.72 -0.23 -8.84
CA GLY A 102 9.27 0.77 -7.87
C GLY A 102 9.69 2.19 -8.20
N VAL A 103 9.67 3.06 -7.19
CA VAL A 103 9.85 4.51 -7.32
C VAL A 103 10.79 5.03 -6.25
N THR A 104 11.77 5.84 -6.65
CA THR A 104 12.63 6.61 -5.75
C THR A 104 12.03 7.99 -5.52
N PHE A 105 11.77 8.33 -4.26
CA PHE A 105 11.28 9.64 -3.85
C PHE A 105 12.39 10.49 -3.23
N ARG A 106 12.54 11.74 -3.70
CA ARG A 106 13.40 12.76 -3.09
C ARG A 106 12.57 14.01 -2.87
N GLY A 107 12.21 14.32 -1.62
CA GLY A 107 11.33 15.46 -1.30
C GLY A 107 9.90 15.37 -1.87
N ALA A 108 9.55 14.22 -2.44
CA ALA A 108 8.25 13.89 -3.01
C ALA A 108 7.59 12.76 -2.20
N TRP A 109 6.29 12.54 -2.41
CA TRP A 109 5.55 11.41 -1.84
C TRP A 109 4.41 11.00 -2.77
N ALA A 110 3.74 9.88 -2.46
CA ALA A 110 2.54 9.45 -3.17
C ALA A 110 1.35 9.31 -2.21
N GLU A 111 0.16 9.63 -2.69
CA GLU A 111 -1.11 9.43 -2.00
C GLU A 111 -1.97 8.46 -2.80
N TRP A 112 -2.36 7.34 -2.18
CA TRP A 112 -3.26 6.37 -2.81
C TRP A 112 -4.67 6.55 -2.22
N PRO A 113 -5.66 7.05 -3.00
CA PRO A 113 -6.88 7.55 -2.42
C PRO A 113 -7.81 6.42 -1.95
N VAL A 114 -8.43 6.61 -0.79
CA VAL A 114 -9.52 5.77 -0.26
C VAL A 114 -10.83 6.55 -0.31
N GLY A 115 -11.12 7.39 0.70
CA GLY A 115 -12.32 8.23 0.72
C GLY A 115 -12.29 9.39 -0.29
N LYS A 116 -11.11 9.80 -0.76
CA LYS A 116 -10.95 10.86 -1.78
C LYS A 116 -11.38 10.43 -3.20
N GLN A 117 -11.80 9.18 -3.40
CA GLN A 117 -12.28 8.69 -4.71
C GLN A 117 -13.66 9.28 -5.11
N GLY A 118 -14.37 9.93 -4.17
CA GLY A 118 -15.67 10.55 -4.42
C GLY A 118 -16.82 9.57 -4.19
N GLU A 119 -17.77 9.54 -5.13
CA GLU A 119 -18.98 8.71 -5.04
C GLU A 119 -18.67 7.21 -5.11
N ASN A 120 -17.78 6.81 -6.03
CA ASN A 120 -17.38 5.41 -6.20
C ASN A 120 -16.09 5.13 -5.44
N GLN A 121 -16.21 4.70 -4.18
CA GLN A 121 -15.06 4.39 -3.31
C GLN A 121 -14.66 2.91 -3.41
N LEU A 122 -13.89 2.55 -4.44
CA LEU A 122 -13.45 1.16 -4.67
C LEU A 122 -12.68 0.58 -3.47
N TYR A 123 -11.96 1.42 -2.73
CA TYR A 123 -11.16 1.00 -1.57
C TYR A 123 -11.86 1.19 -0.22
N HIS A 124 -13.19 1.34 -0.20
CA HIS A 124 -13.95 1.52 1.04
C HIS A 124 -13.71 0.38 2.08
N PHE A 125 -13.35 -0.83 1.63
CA PHE A 125 -12.97 -1.93 2.52
C PHE A 125 -11.80 -1.59 3.47
N ALA A 126 -10.92 -0.65 3.10
CA ALA A 126 -9.79 -0.22 3.92
C ALA A 126 -10.23 0.53 5.20
N ASN A 127 -11.50 0.94 5.29
CA ASN A 127 -12.09 1.43 6.54
C ASN A 127 -12.27 0.31 7.58
N TYR A 128 -12.19 -0.96 7.18
CA TYR A 128 -12.44 -2.10 8.06
C TYR A 128 -11.24 -3.02 8.16
N LYS A 129 -10.74 -3.53 7.02
CA LYS A 129 -9.66 -4.51 6.98
C LYS A 129 -8.80 -4.31 5.75
N PHE A 130 -7.50 -4.18 5.94
CA PHE A 130 -6.55 -4.18 4.83
C PHE A 130 -5.16 -4.59 5.30
N THR A 131 -4.34 -5.02 4.34
CA THR A 131 -2.89 -5.17 4.51
C THR A 131 -2.23 -4.39 3.39
N LEU A 132 -1.35 -3.45 3.76
CA LEU A 132 -0.52 -2.70 2.82
C LEU A 132 0.93 -3.18 3.00
N VAL A 133 1.56 -3.59 1.90
CA VAL A 133 2.93 -4.10 1.89
C VAL A 133 3.78 -3.24 0.99
N ALA A 134 4.98 -2.89 1.45
CA ALA A 134 5.98 -2.21 0.64
C ALA A 134 7.38 -2.76 0.94
N MET A 135 8.20 -2.87 -0.11
CA MET A 135 9.64 -3.00 0.03
C MET A 135 10.24 -1.61 -0.03
N VAL A 136 11.05 -1.25 0.96
CA VAL A 136 11.57 0.11 1.11
C VAL A 136 13.07 0.09 1.38
N SER A 137 13.80 0.99 0.74
CA SER A 137 15.18 1.31 1.08
C SER A 137 15.30 2.78 1.46
N ILE A 138 16.17 3.05 2.43
CA ILE A 138 16.43 4.40 2.93
C ILE A 138 17.78 4.86 2.36
N ASP A 139 17.73 5.86 1.49
CA ASP A 139 18.91 6.38 0.79
C ASP A 139 19.95 7.02 1.71
N GLY A 140 19.54 7.54 2.87
CA GLY A 140 20.45 8.27 3.73
C GLY A 140 19.82 8.64 5.05
N VAL A 141 20.68 9.06 5.98
CA VAL A 141 20.23 9.45 7.31
C VAL A 141 19.48 10.77 7.26
N PRO A 142 18.29 10.88 7.88
CA PRO A 142 17.61 12.15 8.08
C PRO A 142 18.57 13.21 8.62
N LYS A 143 18.57 14.41 8.02
CA LYS A 143 19.43 15.52 8.46
C LYS A 143 18.87 16.30 9.65
N GLY A 144 17.57 16.19 9.91
CA GLY A 144 16.89 16.88 11.00
C GLY A 144 16.39 15.91 12.07
N ASP A 145 15.91 16.50 13.17
CA ASP A 145 15.41 15.75 14.33
C ASP A 145 13.95 15.32 14.18
N THR A 146 13.27 15.82 13.15
CA THR A 146 11.89 15.43 12.84
C THR A 146 11.89 14.07 12.14
N PRO A 147 11.17 13.06 12.67
CA PRO A 147 11.01 11.79 11.98
C PRO A 147 10.41 11.96 10.60
N ILE A 148 10.91 11.19 9.63
CA ILE A 148 10.43 11.22 8.25
C ILE A 148 9.34 10.15 8.08
N PRO A 149 8.12 10.52 7.64
CA PRO A 149 7.08 9.54 7.29
C PRO A 149 7.54 8.63 6.16
N LEU A 150 7.34 7.33 6.34
CA LEU A 150 7.63 6.32 5.32
C LEU A 150 6.34 5.80 4.68
N MET A 151 5.39 5.34 5.50
CA MET A 151 4.15 4.73 5.04
C MET A 151 3.08 4.85 6.12
N GLY A 152 1.84 5.11 5.74
CA GLY A 152 0.76 5.26 6.71
C GLY A 152 -0.60 5.47 6.09
N THR A 153 -1.61 5.57 6.96
CA THR A 153 -2.98 5.91 6.61
C THR A 153 -3.42 7.19 7.31
N LYS A 154 -4.19 7.98 6.58
CA LYS A 154 -4.64 9.31 6.98
C LYS A 154 -6.17 9.38 6.89
N LEU A 155 -6.78 10.01 7.89
CA LEU A 155 -8.19 10.37 7.89
C LEU A 155 -8.38 11.73 7.21
N ASN A 156 -9.54 11.93 6.62
CA ASN A 156 -9.93 13.20 6.00
C ASN A 156 -10.39 14.27 7.03
N ASP A 157 -10.34 13.99 8.33
CA ASP A 157 -10.85 14.88 9.38
C ASP A 157 -9.90 16.03 9.72
N GLU A 158 -10.46 17.25 9.81
CA GLU A 158 -9.83 18.45 10.35
C GLU A 158 -9.58 18.29 11.86
N GLY A 159 -8.40 17.78 12.24
CA GLY A 159 -7.91 17.81 13.63
C GLY A 159 -7.20 16.55 14.12
N LYS A 160 -7.39 15.39 13.48
CA LYS A 160 -6.60 14.16 13.72
C LYS A 160 -6.27 13.53 12.37
N SER A 161 -5.15 13.93 11.80
CA SER A 161 -4.82 13.61 10.40
C SER A 161 -4.21 12.22 10.18
N LYS A 162 -3.75 11.52 11.22
CA LYS A 162 -3.05 10.23 11.05
C LYS A 162 -3.78 9.13 11.82
N LEU A 163 -4.13 8.06 11.12
CA LEU A 163 -4.73 6.86 11.72
C LEU A 163 -3.63 5.92 12.22
N MET A 164 -2.63 5.66 11.36
CA MET A 164 -1.44 4.91 11.70
C MET A 164 -0.31 5.31 10.74
N GLU A 165 0.87 5.65 11.25
CA GLU A 165 2.02 6.06 10.44
C GLU A 165 3.31 5.44 10.95
N LEU A 166 4.04 4.78 10.05
CA LEU A 166 5.42 4.39 10.26
C LEU A 166 6.34 5.51 9.79
N SER A 167 7.24 5.94 10.68
CA SER A 167 8.29 6.91 10.41
C SER A 167 9.67 6.36 10.79
N TYR A 168 10.72 7.05 10.36
CA TYR A 168 12.10 6.76 10.73
C TYR A 168 12.86 8.03 11.15
N GLU A 169 13.77 7.91 12.11
CA GLU A 169 14.57 9.03 12.66
C GLU A 169 16.08 8.87 12.44
N LYS A 170 16.84 9.95 12.66
CA LYS A 170 18.30 10.00 12.44
C LYS A 170 19.08 8.97 13.27
N GLU A 171 18.56 8.57 14.44
CA GLU A 171 19.11 7.53 15.32
C GLU A 171 18.88 6.11 14.78
N LYS A 172 18.43 6.00 13.53
CA LYS A 172 18.15 4.75 12.84
C LYS A 172 16.99 3.94 13.42
N LYS A 173 16.09 4.57 14.17
CA LYS A 173 14.95 3.89 14.80
C LYS A 173 13.69 4.01 13.95
N TRP A 174 12.86 2.98 14.03
CA TRP A 174 11.50 2.99 13.55
C TRP A 174 10.57 3.55 14.61
N ILE A 175 9.62 4.39 14.19
CA ILE A 175 8.64 5.02 15.06
C ILE A 175 7.25 4.73 14.51
N LEU A 176 6.42 4.07 15.31
CA LEU A 176 5.00 3.92 15.02
C LEU A 176 4.22 5.03 15.72
N GLN A 177 3.41 5.76 14.96
CA GLN A 177 2.44 6.73 15.48
C GLN A 177 1.02 6.20 15.25
N CYS A 178 0.25 6.07 16.32
CA CYS A 178 -1.17 5.70 16.28
C CYS A 178 -2.07 6.94 16.46
N GLY A 179 -3.20 7.00 15.76
CA GLY A 179 -4.18 8.09 15.91
C GLY A 179 -4.80 8.11 17.31
N GLY A 180 -4.94 9.31 17.90
CA GLY A 180 -5.65 9.51 19.18
C GLY A 180 -4.81 9.91 20.40
N GLY A 181 -3.47 9.84 20.36
CA GLY A 181 -2.63 10.25 21.49
C GLY A 181 -1.15 9.84 21.39
N LYS A 182 -0.35 10.32 22.36
CA LYS A 182 1.14 10.40 22.50
C LYS A 182 1.99 9.10 22.37
N ASN A 183 1.46 8.00 21.85
CA ASN A 183 2.20 6.73 21.87
C ASN A 183 3.09 6.63 20.62
N SER A 184 4.27 7.25 20.69
CA SER A 184 5.39 6.91 19.81
C SER A 184 6.09 5.67 20.38
N GLU A 185 5.72 4.50 19.90
CA GLU A 185 6.38 3.27 20.31
C GLU A 185 7.56 3.02 19.37
N LYS A 186 8.75 2.82 19.95
CA LYS A 186 9.99 2.65 19.20
C LYS A 186 10.31 1.17 19.07
N LEU A 187 10.64 0.73 17.86
CA LEU A 187 11.34 -0.54 17.71
C LEU A 187 12.83 -0.31 18.02
N SER A 188 13.43 -1.20 18.80
CA SER A 188 14.86 -1.15 19.12
C SER A 188 15.77 -1.55 17.95
N ASN A 189 15.22 -2.11 16.88
CA ASN A 189 15.99 -2.52 15.72
C ASN A 189 16.30 -1.33 14.82
N ASN A 190 17.59 -1.16 14.55
CA ASN A 190 18.10 -0.07 13.74
C ASN A 190 17.95 -0.42 12.25
N TRP A 191 17.41 0.49 11.45
CA TRP A 191 17.51 0.39 9.99
C TRP A 191 18.89 0.84 9.51
N GLU A 192 19.30 0.40 8.32
CA GLU A 192 20.59 0.79 7.74
C GLU A 192 20.42 1.46 6.37
N PRO A 193 21.10 2.59 6.13
CA PRO A 193 20.97 3.28 4.85
C PRO A 193 21.66 2.50 3.73
N LYS A 194 21.05 2.48 2.53
CA LYS A 194 21.59 1.97 1.26
C LYS A 194 22.04 0.50 1.21
N THR A 195 21.96 -0.25 2.31
CA THR A 195 22.51 -1.60 2.40
C THR A 195 21.44 -2.68 2.40
N LYS A 196 20.19 -2.35 2.74
CA LYS A 196 19.13 -3.34 2.92
C LYS A 196 17.77 -2.79 2.52
N ASP A 197 17.05 -3.56 1.72
CA ASP A 197 15.62 -3.40 1.54
C ASP A 197 14.89 -3.98 2.76
N HIS A 198 13.96 -3.20 3.29
CA HIS A 198 13.10 -3.60 4.39
C HIS A 198 11.70 -3.95 3.88
N VAL A 199 11.14 -5.04 4.40
CA VAL A 199 9.73 -5.37 4.14
C VAL A 199 8.88 -4.72 5.21
N VAL A 200 8.02 -3.80 4.81
CA VAL A 200 7.10 -3.10 5.71
C VAL A 200 5.68 -3.56 5.43
N ILE A 201 4.99 -3.97 6.50
CA ILE A 201 3.60 -4.45 6.44
C ILE A 201 2.78 -3.62 7.42
N LEU A 202 1.70 -3.03 6.93
CA LEU A 202 0.78 -2.22 7.71
C LEU A 202 -0.61 -2.87 7.63
N ILE A 203 -1.09 -3.36 8.77
CA ILE A 203 -2.30 -4.18 8.86
C ILE A 203 -3.33 -3.40 9.66
N ARG A 204 -4.55 -3.29 9.14
CA ARG A 204 -5.74 -2.92 9.90
C ARG A 204 -6.67 -4.13 9.99
N ASN A 205 -7.11 -4.41 11.20
CA ASN A 205 -8.14 -5.40 11.48
C ASN A 205 -9.22 -4.81 12.38
N VAL A 206 -10.32 -4.38 11.75
CA VAL A 206 -11.47 -3.72 12.38
C VAL A 206 -11.03 -2.49 13.17
N THR A 207 -10.80 -2.65 14.48
CA THR A 207 -10.41 -1.59 15.40
C THR A 207 -8.93 -1.60 15.78
N HIS A 208 -8.11 -2.48 15.20
CA HIS A 208 -6.69 -2.59 15.56
C HIS A 208 -5.79 -2.36 14.35
N GLY A 209 -4.71 -1.61 14.55
CA GLY A 209 -3.63 -1.40 13.59
C GLY A 209 -2.33 -2.01 14.08
N THR A 210 -1.60 -2.70 13.22
CA THR A 210 -0.24 -3.20 13.54
C THR A 210 0.70 -2.94 12.39
N VAL A 211 1.97 -2.70 12.70
CA VAL A 211 3.03 -2.52 11.70
C VAL A 211 4.13 -3.53 11.97
N TYR A 212 4.65 -4.12 10.90
CA TYR A 212 5.80 -5.00 10.92
C TYR A 212 6.89 -4.45 10.01
N VAL A 213 8.13 -4.58 10.45
CA VAL A 213 9.33 -4.34 9.64
C VAL A 213 10.20 -5.59 9.72
N ASP A 214 10.54 -6.18 8.59
CA ASP A 214 11.33 -7.42 8.49
C ASP A 214 10.78 -8.56 9.37
N GLY A 215 9.44 -8.70 9.39
CA GLY A 215 8.74 -9.71 10.19
C GLY A 215 8.63 -9.39 11.69
N GLN A 216 9.20 -8.28 12.16
CA GLN A 216 9.12 -7.86 13.56
C GLN A 216 8.10 -6.75 13.75
N ARG A 217 7.25 -6.88 14.77
CA ARG A 217 6.23 -5.88 15.08
C ARG A 217 6.84 -4.61 15.67
N VAL A 218 6.52 -3.46 15.10
CA VAL A 218 6.88 -2.14 15.62
C VAL A 218 5.85 -1.77 16.70
N GLY A 219 6.34 -1.51 17.90
CA GLY A 219 5.52 -1.20 19.07
C GLY A 219 5.14 -2.42 19.92
N GLU A 220 4.89 -2.17 21.19
CA GLU A 220 4.47 -3.14 22.20
C GLU A 220 2.97 -3.44 22.09
N ALA A 221 2.15 -2.46 21.70
CA ALA A 221 0.70 -2.62 21.58
C ALA A 221 0.20 -2.32 20.16
N PRO A 222 -0.88 -2.99 19.68
CA PRO A 222 -1.57 -2.55 18.48
C PRO A 222 -2.17 -1.15 18.64
N CYS A 223 -2.15 -0.36 17.57
CA CYS A 223 -2.88 0.90 17.50
C CYS A 223 -4.37 0.63 17.69
N GLN A 224 -5.02 1.36 18.61
CA GLN A 224 -6.48 1.39 18.71
C GLN A 224 -7.04 2.36 17.67
N LEU A 225 -7.83 1.83 16.74
CA LEU A 225 -8.38 2.55 15.61
C LEU A 225 -9.90 2.65 15.79
N GLU A 226 -10.42 3.87 15.90
CA GLU A 226 -11.86 4.09 15.89
C GLU A 226 -12.39 3.97 14.46
N ASN A 227 -13.45 3.17 14.28
CA ASN A 227 -14.23 3.20 13.08
C ASN A 227 -15.14 4.42 13.13
N LYS A 228 -14.66 5.55 12.62
CA LYS A 228 -15.55 6.65 12.26
C LYS A 228 -16.19 6.29 10.94
N GLY A 229 -17.36 5.66 11.01
CA GLY A 229 -18.21 5.50 9.84
C GLY A 229 -18.56 6.89 9.29
N SER A 230 -18.17 7.16 8.07
CA SER A 230 -18.74 8.21 7.23
C SER A 230 -18.94 7.66 5.84
#